data_AF-A0A934IWZ0-F1
#
_entry.id   AF-A0A934IWZ0-F1
#
_cell.length_a   1.000
_cell.length_b   1.000
_cell.length_c   1.000
_cell.angle_alpha   90.00
_cell.angle_beta   90.00
_cell.angle_gamma   90.00
#
_symmetry.space_group_name_H-M   'P 1'
#
loop_
_entity.id
_entity.type
_entity.pdbx_description
1 polymer ?
#
loop_
_entity_poly.entity_id
_entity_poly.type
_entity_poly.pdbx_seq_one_letter_code
_entity_poly.pdbx_strand_id
1 'polypeptide(L)' 'MNPSIGRIVHYHDDKGKALAAVIVAVVDDVVNLAVWNEFGHQFHVLNVKHGEEPGEWNWPPRV' A
#
# COMPACT_ATOMS: atom_id res chain seq x y z
N MET A 1 13.31 -2.19 3.59
CA MET A 1 13.37 -3.01 2.36
C MET A 1 13.03 -2.09 1.20
N ASN A 2 13.70 -2.20 0.05
CA ASN A 2 13.39 -1.32 -1.09
C ASN A 2 12.04 -1.71 -1.71
N PRO A 3 11.17 -0.74 -2.04
CA PRO A 3 9.92 -1.04 -2.74
C PRO A 3 10.21 -1.63 -4.11
N SER A 4 9.41 -2.62 -4.51
CA SER A 4 9.49 -3.24 -5.84
C SER A 4 8.13 -3.76 -6.26
N ILE A 5 7.87 -3.77 -7.57
CA ILE A 5 6.62 -4.29 -8.15
C ILE A 5 6.37 -5.74 -7.68
N GLY A 6 5.11 -6.06 -7.37
CA GLY A 6 4.65 -7.38 -6.94
C GLY A 6 4.81 -7.66 -5.43
N ARG A 7 5.31 -6.70 -4.64
CA ARG A 7 5.38 -6.84 -3.18
C ARG A 7 4.03 -6.56 -2.53
N ILE A 8 3.66 -7.41 -1.57
CA ILE A 8 2.51 -7.20 -0.69
C ILE A 8 2.90 -6.23 0.42
N VAL A 9 2.07 -5.21 0.62
CA VAL A 9 2.22 -4.14 1.61
C VAL A 9 0.89 -3.88 2.31
N HIS A 10 0.93 -3.11 3.40
CA HIS A 10 -0.29 -2.53 3.97
C HIS A 10 -0.46 -1.11 3.45
N TYR A 11 -1.68 -0.78 3.02
CA TYR A 11 -2.11 0.59 2.77
C TYR A 11 -3.03 1.01 3.91
N HIS A 12 -2.81 2.18 4.50
CA HIS A 12 -3.65 2.71 5.57
C HIS A 12 -4.76 3.55 4.94
N ASP A 13 -6.02 3.15 5.15
CA ASP A 13 -7.17 3.92 4.69
C ASP A 13 -7.34 5.25 5.47
N ASP A 14 -8.39 6.01 5.14
CA ASP A 14 -8.73 7.28 5.77
C ASP A 14 -9.02 7.17 7.28
N LYS A 15 -9.20 5.95 7.79
CA LYS A 15 -9.45 5.64 9.20
C LYS A 15 -8.25 4.97 9.87
N GLY A 16 -7.12 4.86 9.17
CA GLY A 16 -5.90 4.20 9.66
C GLY A 16 -5.99 2.68 9.68
N LYS A 17 -7.01 2.07 9.05
CA LYS A 17 -7.11 0.61 8.93
C LYS A 17 -6.14 0.13 7.86
N ALA A 18 -5.35 -0.89 8.19
CA ALA A 18 -4.49 -1.56 7.23
C ALA A 18 -5.33 -2.41 6.25
N LEU A 19 -5.16 -2.13 4.96
CA LEU A 19 -5.70 -2.89 3.84
C LEU A 19 -4.57 -3.59 3.10
N ALA A 20 -4.85 -4.78 2.54
CA ALA A 20 -3.88 -5.49 1.72
C ALA A 20 -3.69 -4.76 0.38
N ALA A 21 -2.43 -4.55 0.00
CA ALA A 21 -2.09 -3.90 -1.24
C ALA A 21 -0.88 -4.55 -1.92
N VAL A 22 -0.79 -4.39 -3.25
CA VAL A 22 0.35 -4.81 -4.06
C VAL A 22 0.95 -3.57 -4.71
N ILE A 23 2.28 -3.43 -4.63
CA ILE A 23 3.02 -2.41 -5.39
C ILE A 23 2.90 -2.76 -6.88
N VAL A 24 2.25 -1.90 -7.66
CA VAL A 24 2.08 -2.09 -9.12
C VAL A 24 2.98 -1.15 -9.93
N ALA A 25 3.48 -0.07 -9.34
CA ALA A 25 4.52 0.76 -9.91
C ALA A 25 5.38 1.39 -8.80
N VAL A 26 6.64 1.66 -9.12
CA VAL A 26 7.54 2.48 -8.29
C VAL A 26 7.86 3.73 -9.12
N VAL A 27 7.57 4.90 -8.57
CA VAL A 27 7.76 6.21 -9.24
C VAL A 27 8.57 7.06 -8.28
N ASP A 28 9.86 7.21 -8.56
CA ASP A 28 10.83 7.88 -7.69
C ASP A 28 10.78 7.37 -6.23
N ASP A 29 10.30 8.20 -5.30
CA ASP A 29 10.19 7.91 -3.87
C ASP A 29 8.81 7.41 -3.42
N VAL A 30 7.86 7.29 -4.36
CA VAL A 30 6.49 6.84 -4.11
C VAL A 30 6.14 5.58 -4.89
N VAL A 31 5.00 4.97 -4.55
CA VAL A 31 4.49 3.77 -5.24
C VAL A 31 3.04 3.94 -5.65
N ASN A 32 2.65 3.23 -6.71
CA ASN A 32 1.23 3.02 -7.02
C ASN A 32 0.82 1.65 -6.50
N LEU A 33 -0.38 1.58 -5.92
CA LEU A 33 -0.92 0.40 -5.28
C LEU A 33 -2.18 -0.08 -5.99
N ALA A 34 -2.31 -1.39 -6.13
CA ALA A 34 -3.61 -2.05 -6.18
C ALA A 34 -3.97 -2.42 -4.74
N VAL A 35 -5.10 -1.95 -4.23
CA VAL A 35 -5.55 -2.14 -2.84
C VAL A 35 -6.83 -2.96 -2.84
N TRP A 36 -6.99 -3.87 -1.88
CA TRP A 36 -8.18 -4.68 -1.69
C TRP A 36 -8.83 -4.36 -0.34
N ASN A 37 -10.15 -4.13 -0.36
CA ASN A 37 -10.94 -4.08 0.87
C ASN A 37 -11.38 -5.48 1.31
N GLU A 38 -12.02 -5.56 2.49
CA GLU A 38 -12.51 -6.82 3.08
C GLU A 38 -13.57 -7.55 2.24
N PHE A 39 -14.18 -6.89 1.25
CA PHE A 39 -15.18 -7.48 0.36
C PHE A 39 -14.59 -7.95 -0.97
N GLY A 40 -13.26 -7.89 -1.13
CA GLY A 40 -12.57 -8.28 -2.35
C GLY A 40 -12.64 -7.26 -3.48
N HIS A 41 -13.15 -6.05 -3.23
CA HIS A 41 -13.13 -4.97 -4.22
C HIS A 41 -11.71 -4.39 -4.31
N GLN A 42 -11.18 -4.37 -5.53
CA GLN A 42 -9.89 -3.77 -5.84
C GLN A 42 -10.06 -2.34 -6.35
N PHE A 43 -9.21 -1.44 -5.85
CA PHE A 43 -9.10 -0.07 -6.34
C PHE A 43 -7.63 0.36 -6.41
N HIS A 44 -7.36 1.45 -7.13
CA HIS A 44 -6.02 1.99 -7.30
C HIS A 44 -5.79 3.21 -6.40
N VAL A 45 -4.60 3.29 -5.82
CA VAL A 45 -4.12 4.49 -5.12
C VAL A 45 -2.76 4.84 -5.71
N LEU A 46 -2.59 6.09 -6.12
CA LEU A 46 -1.42 6.55 -6.87
C LEU A 46 -0.51 7.42 -5.99
N ASN A 47 0.80 7.39 -6.26
CA ASN A 47 1.81 8.23 -5.64
C ASN A 47 1.81 8.16 -4.10
N VAL A 48 1.70 6.95 -3.56
CA VAL A 48 1.59 6.68 -2.13
C VAL A 48 2.97 6.71 -1.46
N LYS A 49 3.09 7.52 -0.41
CA LYS A 49 4.31 7.63 0.40
C LYS A 49 4.44 6.47 1.38
N HIS A 50 5.68 6.12 1.72
CA HIS A 50 5.95 5.12 2.75
C HIS A 50 5.79 5.72 4.15
N GLY A 51 4.99 5.09 5.00
CA GLY A 51 4.71 5.50 6.37
C GLY A 51 3.47 4.81 6.97
N GLU A 52 3.02 5.27 8.13
CA GLU A 52 1.94 4.63 8.91
C GLU A 52 0.69 5.51 9.06
N GLU A 53 0.71 6.72 8.48
CA GLU A 53 -0.42 7.64 8.56
C GLU A 53 -1.51 7.30 7.52
N PRO A 54 -2.75 7.78 7.69
CA PRO A 54 -3.82 7.64 6.70
C PRO A 54 -3.37 8.09 5.30
N GLY A 55 -3.52 7.21 4.31
CA GLY A 55 -3.08 7.44 2.94
C GLY A 55 -1.64 7.03 2.63
N GLU A 56 -0.93 6.43 3.59
CA GLU A 56 0.45 5.94 3.42
C GLU A 56 0.51 4.40 3.39
N TRP A 57 1.67 3.85 3.03
CA TRP A 57 1.91 2.41 3.03
C TRP A 57 3.12 2.01 3.87
N ASN A 58 3.06 0.86 4.54
CA ASN A 58 4.22 0.27 5.20
C ASN A 58 4.37 -1.23 4.88
N TRP A 59 5.50 -1.79 5.29
CA TRP A 59 5.71 -3.23 5.21
C TRP A 59 4.84 -3.94 6.25
N PRO A 60 4.24 -5.09 5.91
CA PRO A 60 3.52 -5.89 6.89
C PRO A 60 4.47 -6.29 8.04
N PRO A 61 3.99 -6.35 9.29
CA PRO A 61 4.80 -6.75 10.42
C PRO A 61 5.36 -8.16 10.17
N ARG A 62 6.65 -8.32 10.39
CA ARG A 62 7.31 -9.62 10.30
C ARG A 62 7.22 -10.28 11.67
N VAL A 63 6.64 -11.47 11.70
CA VAL A 63 6.74 -12.39 12.85
C VAL A 63 8.11 -13.05 12.90
#